data_AF-A0A7W1H838-F1
#
_entry.id   AF-A0A7W1H838-F1
#
_cell.length_a   1.000
_cell.length_b   1.000
_cell.length_c   1.000
_cell.angle_alpha   90.00
_cell.angle_beta   90.00
_cell.angle_gamma   90.00
#
_symmetry.space_group_name_H-M   'P 1'
#
loop_
_entity.id
_entity.type
_entity.pdbx_description
1 polymer ?
#
loop_
_entity_poly.entity_id
_entity_poly.type
_entity_poly.pdbx_seq_one_letter_code
_entity_poly.pdbx_strand_id
1 'polypeptide(L)'
;MNKLPVAKIALFLSLLAAAYFAVQGGEYSTADVARQFVAKRRMRAEVDSMQRLVDSLEKALQAIETDPAVQEKIAREEFGMVRGDKELLYRFAGADSTREKDP
;
A
#
# COMPACT_ATOMS: atom_id res chain seq x y z
N MET A 1 -37.13 31.13 -53.91
CA MET A 1 -37.08 30.02 -52.95
C MET A 1 -35.61 29.60 -52.74
N ASN A 2 -34.85 30.38 -51.96
CA ASN A 2 -33.46 30.05 -51.66
C ASN A 2 -33.42 29.27 -50.34
N LYS A 3 -33.67 27.96 -50.41
CA LYS A 3 -33.52 27.04 -49.26
C LYS A 3 -32.05 26.69 -48.96
N LEU A 4 -31.16 26.97 -49.91
CA LEU A 4 -29.71 26.80 -49.81
C LEU A 4 -29.04 27.57 -48.64
N PRO A 5 -29.30 28.87 -48.40
CA PRO A 5 -28.70 29.59 -47.27
C PRO A 5 -29.18 29.06 -45.91
N VAL A 6 -30.47 28.73 -45.78
CA VAL A 6 -31.03 28.19 -44.53
C VAL A 6 -30.43 26.83 -44.20
N ALA A 7 -30.27 25.96 -45.20
CA ALA A 7 -29.62 24.66 -45.02
C ALA A 7 -28.14 24.79 -44.62
N LYS A 8 -27.41 25.77 -45.19
CA LYS A 8 -26.02 26.06 -44.82
C LYS A 8 -25.90 26.60 -43.39
N ILE A 9 -26.81 27.47 -42.97
CA ILE A 9 -26.86 28.01 -41.61
C ILE A 9 -27.18 26.88 -40.61
N ALA A 10 -28.15 26.03 -40.92
CA ALA A 10 -28.49 24.88 -40.08
C ALA A 10 -27.32 23.89 -39.96
N LEU A 11 -26.61 23.61 -41.06
CA LEU A 11 -25.42 22.77 -41.05
C LEU A 11 -24.30 23.37 -40.20
N PHE A 12 -24.07 24.68 -40.32
CA PHE A 12 -23.05 25.38 -39.56
C PHE A 12 -23.36 25.37 -38.05
N LEU A 13 -24.62 25.62 -37.67
CA LEU A 13 -25.08 25.51 -36.28
C LEU A 13 -24.93 24.09 -35.74
N SER A 14 -25.25 23.07 -36.54
CA SER A 14 -25.06 21.67 -36.15
C SER A 14 -23.59 21.31 -35.94
N LEU A 15 -22.69 21.81 -36.79
CA LEU A 15 -21.24 21.62 -36.65
C LEU A 15 -20.70 22.31 -35.40
N LEU A 16 -21.17 23.53 -35.11
CA LEU A 16 -20.82 24.26 -33.90
C LEU A 16 -21.30 23.56 -32.64
N ALA A 17 -22.53 23.04 -32.65
CA ALA A 17 -23.06 22.25 -31.54
C ALA A 17 -22.25 20.96 -31.35
N ALA A 18 -21.92 20.25 -32.43
CA ALA A 18 -21.07 19.05 -32.36
C ALA A 18 -19.67 19.37 -31.84
N ALA A 19 -19.07 20.48 -32.26
CA ALA A 19 -17.76 20.93 -31.76
C ALA A 19 -17.83 21.32 -30.28
N TYR A 20 -18.88 22.03 -29.86
CA TYR A 20 -19.13 22.37 -28.46
C TYR A 20 -19.33 21.13 -27.60
N PHE A 21 -20.13 20.16 -28.06
CA PHE A 21 -20.30 18.87 -27.40
C PHE A 21 -19.04 18.00 -27.44
N ALA A 22 -18.19 18.12 -28.45
CA ALA A 22 -16.90 17.43 -28.49
C ALA A 22 -15.87 18.08 -27.55
N VAL A 23 -15.94 19.39 -27.35
CA VAL A 23 -15.09 20.11 -26.38
C VAL A 23 -15.57 19.87 -24.95
N GLN A 24 -16.89 19.90 -24.72
CA GLN A 24 -17.50 19.80 -23.39
C GLN A 24 -17.80 18.33 -22.99
N GLY A 25 -18.07 17.45 -23.95
CA GLY A 25 -18.26 16.00 -23.77
C GLY A 25 -17.00 15.18 -24.09
N GLY A 26 -15.98 15.77 -24.73
CA GLY A 26 -14.65 15.18 -24.86
C GLY A 26 -13.76 15.38 -23.63
N GLU A 27 -14.25 16.08 -22.59
CA GLU A 27 -13.58 16.25 -21.30
C GLU A 27 -13.34 14.92 -20.54
N TYR A 28 -13.79 13.79 -21.08
CA TYR A 28 -13.56 12.47 -20.49
C TYR A 28 -12.46 11.62 -21.14
N SER A 29 -11.80 12.02 -22.23
CA SER A 29 -11.06 11.02 -23.03
C SER A 29 -9.53 10.90 -22.84
N THR A 30 -8.81 11.86 -22.27
CA THR A 30 -7.31 11.75 -22.24
C THR A 30 -6.64 12.31 -20.99
N ALA A 31 -7.01 13.52 -20.55
CA ALA A 31 -6.44 14.12 -19.33
C ALA A 31 -6.80 13.31 -18.08
N ASP A 32 -8.02 12.74 -18.04
CA ASP A 32 -8.47 11.96 -16.90
C ASP A 32 -7.82 10.59 -16.82
N VAL A 33 -7.57 9.95 -17.96
CA VAL A 33 -6.79 8.71 -18.05
C VAL A 33 -5.37 8.95 -17.51
N ALA A 34 -4.72 10.06 -17.88
CA ALA A 34 -3.40 10.41 -17.36
C ALA A 34 -3.41 10.63 -15.84
N ARG A 35 -4.41 11.34 -15.28
CA ARG A 35 -4.57 11.51 -13.83
C ARG A 35 -4.82 10.18 -13.12
N GLN A 36 -5.65 9.31 -13.68
CA GLN A 36 -5.90 7.97 -13.15
C GLN A 36 -4.64 7.08 -13.20
N PHE A 37 -3.81 7.18 -14.24
CA PHE A 37 -2.52 6.48 -14.31
C PHE A 37 -1.54 6.96 -13.23
N VAL A 38 -1.44 8.28 -13.00
CA VAL A 38 -0.59 8.83 -11.94
C VAL A 38 -1.07 8.37 -10.56
N ALA A 39 -2.38 8.42 -10.31
CA ALA A 39 -2.97 7.95 -9.06
C ALA A 39 -2.72 6.45 -8.84
N LYS A 40 -2.94 5.61 -9.86
CA LYS A 40 -2.66 4.16 -9.80
C LYS A 40 -1.18 3.88 -9.53
N ARG A 41 -0.26 4.62 -10.17
CA ARG A 41 1.19 4.47 -9.94
C ARG A 41 1.57 4.84 -8.50
N ARG A 42 0.98 5.90 -7.95
CA ARG A 42 1.24 6.31 -6.56
C ARG A 42 0.76 5.26 -5.57
N MET A 43 -0.47 4.78 -5.72
CA MET A 43 -1.01 3.74 -4.84
C MET A 43 -0.19 2.45 -4.91
N ARG A 44 0.26 2.07 -6.11
CA ARG A 44 1.11 0.88 -6.26
C ARG A 44 2.48 1.05 -5.61
N ALA A 45 3.10 2.22 -5.75
CA ALA A 45 4.38 2.51 -5.09
C ALA A 45 4.27 2.47 -3.56
N GLU A 46 3.13 2.91 -3.01
CA GLU A 46 2.84 2.85 -1.58
C GLU A 46 2.70 1.41 -1.10
N VAL A 47 1.89 0.59 -1.79
CA VAL A 47 1.77 -0.85 -1.51
C VAL A 47 3.13 -1.55 -1.60
N ASP A 48 3.93 -1.27 -2.63
CA ASP A 48 5.26 -1.87 -2.78
C ASP A 48 6.20 -1.47 -1.63
N SER A 49 6.09 -0.24 -1.11
CA SER A 49 6.87 0.20 0.05
C SER A 49 6.44 -0.49 1.34
N MET A 50 5.14 -0.68 1.53
CA MET A 50 4.59 -1.41 2.68
C MET A 50 5.00 -2.88 2.64
N GLN A 51 4.91 -3.53 1.48
CA GLN A 51 5.32 -4.92 1.31
C GLN A 51 6.80 -5.12 1.64
N ARG A 52 7.68 -4.22 1.17
CA ARG A 52 9.10 -4.28 1.53
C ARG A 52 9.34 -4.16 3.04
N LEU A 53 8.55 -3.35 3.73
CA LEU A 53 8.65 -3.21 5.18
C LEU A 53 8.21 -4.51 5.87
N VAL A 54 7.08 -5.08 5.46
CA VAL A 54 6.60 -6.37 5.98
C VAL A 54 7.64 -7.47 5.77
N ASP A 55 8.16 -7.62 4.55
CA ASP A 55 9.20 -8.61 4.23
C ASP A 55 10.47 -8.43 5.08
N SER A 56 10.82 -7.17 5.40
CA SER A 56 11.98 -6.89 6.24
C SER A 56 11.75 -7.27 7.71
N LEU A 57 10.53 -7.07 8.20
CA LEU A 57 10.14 -7.43 9.57
C LEU A 57 10.02 -8.95 9.72
N GLU A 58 9.45 -9.63 8.73
CA GLU A 58 9.38 -11.10 8.72
C GLU A 58 10.77 -11.73 8.73
N LYS A 59 11.70 -11.19 7.94
CA LYS A 59 13.11 -11.63 7.98
C LYS A 59 13.76 -11.41 9.33
N ALA A 60 13.50 -10.27 9.97
CA ALA A 60 14.02 -9.98 11.30
C ALA A 60 13.45 -10.95 12.35
N LEU A 61 12.14 -11.19 12.30
CA LEU A 61 11.46 -12.17 13.17
C LEU A 61 12.06 -13.56 12.98
N GLN A 62 12.21 -14.01 11.73
CA GLN A 62 12.79 -15.30 11.42
C GLN A 62 14.21 -15.42 11.95
N ALA A 63 15.04 -14.37 11.83
CA ALA A 63 16.38 -14.36 12.40
C ALA A 63 16.37 -14.49 13.93
N ILE A 64 15.46 -13.79 14.61
CA ILE A 64 15.30 -13.92 16.07
C ILE A 64 14.87 -15.34 16.46
N GLU A 65 14.01 -15.99 15.69
CA GLU A 65 13.48 -17.32 15.99
C GLU A 65 14.42 -18.47 15.61
N THR A 66 15.30 -18.27 14.64
CA THR A 66 16.07 -19.37 14.04
C THR A 66 17.58 -19.20 14.06
N ASP A 67 18.11 -17.99 14.19
CA ASP A 67 19.55 -17.75 14.20
C ASP A 67 20.10 -17.84 15.64
N PRO A 68 20.92 -18.85 15.97
CA PRO A 68 21.47 -19.02 17.31
C PRO A 68 22.34 -17.85 17.76
N ALA A 69 23.05 -17.18 16.84
CA ALA A 69 23.91 -16.04 17.20
C ALA A 69 23.07 -14.80 17.57
N VAL A 70 21.96 -14.58 16.87
CA VAL A 70 20.98 -13.52 17.20
C VAL A 70 20.32 -13.82 18.53
N GLN A 71 19.90 -15.07 18.76
CA GLN A 71 19.33 -15.50 20.03
C GLN A 71 20.30 -15.33 21.19
N GLU A 72 21.56 -15.74 21.02
CA GLU A 72 22.59 -15.60 22.03
C GLU A 72 22.86 -14.12 22.34
N LYS A 73 22.94 -13.27 21.31
CA LYS A 73 23.10 -11.82 21.50
C LYS A 73 21.93 -11.23 22.31
N ILE A 74 20.69 -11.54 21.92
CA ILE A 74 19.49 -11.10 22.65
C ILE A 74 19.50 -11.64 24.08
N ALA A 75 19.86 -12.91 24.27
CA ALA A 75 19.96 -13.52 25.58
C ALA A 75 21.02 -12.82 26.45
N ARG A 76 22.16 -12.44 25.88
CA ARG A 76 23.21 -11.68 26.58
C ARG A 76 22.78 -10.26 26.89
N GLU A 77 21.99 -9.61 26.04
CA GLU A 77 21.45 -8.27 26.27
C GLU A 77 20.37 -8.29 27.37
N GLU A 78 19.47 -9.27 27.35
CA GLU A 78 18.34 -9.37 28.29
C GLU A 78 18.70 -10.02 29.63
N PHE A 79 19.66 -10.95 29.64
CA PHE A 79 19.99 -11.76 30.83
C PHE A 79 21.47 -11.65 31.27
N GLY A 80 22.34 -11.01 30.48
CA GLY A 80 23.77 -10.92 30.77
C GLY A 80 24.56 -12.20 30.44
N MET A 81 25.84 -12.24 30.83
CA MET A 81 26.69 -13.44 30.64
C MET A 81 26.44 -14.45 31.77
N VAL A 82 25.56 -15.42 31.54
CA VAL A 82 25.37 -16.54 32.47
C VAL A 82 26.58 -17.47 32.38
N ARG A 83 27.30 -17.70 33.48
CA ARG A 83 28.38 -18.69 33.51
C ARG A 83 27.75 -20.07 33.38
N GLY A 84 28.14 -20.79 32.32
CA GLY A 84 27.75 -22.17 32.10
C GLY A 84 27.91 -22.99 33.39
N ASP A 85 26.85 -23.71 33.71
CA ASP A 85 26.79 -24.95 34.50
C ASP A 85 25.98 -24.90 35.81
N LYS A 86 25.60 -23.74 36.39
CA LYS A 86 24.93 -23.71 37.72
C LYS A 86 23.89 -22.62 38.03
N GLU A 87 23.48 -21.76 37.10
CA GLU A 87 22.49 -20.70 37.41
C GLU A 87 21.17 -20.92 36.64
N LEU A 88 20.13 -21.38 37.35
CA LEU A 88 18.75 -21.41 36.86
C LEU A 88 18.13 -20.02 37.04
N LEU A 89 17.85 -19.33 35.93
CA LEU A 89 17.11 -18.07 35.95
C LEU A 89 15.60 -18.34 36.08
N TYR A 90 15.02 -17.96 37.21
CA TYR A 90 13.58 -17.98 37.43
C TYR A 90 13.01 -16.59 37.10
N ARG A 91 12.23 -16.48 36.03
CA ARG A 91 11.45 -15.27 35.70
C ARG A 91 9.99 -15.55 36.04
N PHE A 92 9.42 -14.76 36.94
CA PHE A 92 7.98 -14.78 37.18
C PHE A 92 7.29 -14.11 35.98
N ALA A 93 6.56 -14.88 35.17
CA ALA A 93 5.68 -14.31 34.18
C ALA A 93 4.56 -13.54 34.92
N GLY A 94 4.35 -12.27 34.56
CA GLY A 94 3.29 -11.46 35.14
C GLY A 94 1.91 -12.07 34.90
N ALA A 95 0.94 -11.72 35.76
CA ALA A 95 -0.39 -12.35 35.93
C ALA A 95 -1.26 -12.56 34.67
N ASP A 96 -0.84 -12.09 33.49
CA ASP A 96 -1.54 -12.31 32.22
C ASP A 96 -1.24 -13.68 31.58
N SER A 97 -0.19 -14.40 31.99
CA SER A 97 0.13 -15.73 31.43
C SER A 97 -0.78 -16.86 31.93
N THR A 98 -1.67 -16.58 32.89
CA THR A 98 -2.62 -17.53 33.48
C THR A 98 -4.07 -17.32 33.02
N ARG A 99 -4.32 -16.63 31.90
CA ARG A 99 -5.62 -16.77 31.21
C ARG A 99 -5.68 -18.13 30.55
N GLU A 100 -5.96 -19.12 31.39
CA GLU A 100 -6.48 -20.43 31.04
C GLU A 100 -7.65 -20.22 30.09
N LYS A 101 -7.49 -20.75 28.87
CA LYS A 101 -8.50 -20.74 27.83
C LYS A 101 -9.54 -21.77 28.24
N ASP A 102 -10.56 -21.32 28.96
CA ASP A 102 -11.73 -22.12 29.32
C ASP A 102 -12.35 -22.71 28.02
N PRO A 103 -12.75 -23.99 28.00
CA PRO A 103 -13.18 -24.72 26.80
C PRO A 103 -14.51 -24.23 26.20
#